data_AF-A0A856QUW2-F1
#
_entry.id   AF-A0A856QUW2-F1
#
_cell.length_a   1.000
_cell.length_b   1.000
_cell.length_c   1.000
_cell.angle_alpha   90.00
_cell.angle_beta   90.00
_cell.angle_gamma   90.00
#
_symmetry.space_group_name_H-M   'P 1'
#
loop_
_entity.id
_entity.type
_entity.pdbx_description
1 polymer ?
#
loop_
_entity_poly.entity_id
_entity_poly.type
_entity_poly.pdbx_seq_one_letter_code
_entity_poly.pdbx_strand_id
1 'polypeptide(L)'
;MPLVNRYETLLEMTCRMLELSRNASWEELIALETDYMEKTASLPTVTPDQLDQASQKRLRELIEAILANDQALRQQLIEHRDALGHLIQVSRCKQDLNRTYVGGRIINAGNRFRQKTS
;
A
#
# COMPACT_ATOMS: atom_id res chain seq x y z
N MET A 1 7.15 -10.27 -29.98
CA MET A 1 5.86 -9.72 -29.50
C MET A 1 5.78 -8.25 -29.89
N PRO A 2 4.67 -7.78 -30.50
CA PRO A 2 4.48 -6.39 -30.89
C PRO A 2 4.54 -5.43 -29.69
N LEU A 3 4.95 -4.17 -29.92
CA LEU A 3 5.08 -3.16 -28.87
C LEU A 3 3.75 -2.89 -28.16
N VAL A 4 2.66 -2.74 -28.93
CA VAL A 4 1.31 -2.50 -28.40
C VAL A 4 0.93 -3.59 -27.39
N ASN A 5 1.14 -4.86 -27.74
CA ASN A 5 0.82 -5.97 -26.84
C ASN A 5 1.64 -5.92 -25.54
N ARG A 6 2.89 -5.44 -25.58
CA ARG A 6 3.70 -5.28 -24.34
C ARG A 6 3.05 -4.26 -23.40
N TYR A 7 2.59 -3.13 -23.94
CA TYR A 7 1.89 -2.11 -23.15
C TYR A 7 0.50 -2.57 -22.71
N GLU A 8 -0.20 -3.38 -23.48
CA GLU A 8 -1.46 -4.02 -23.04
C GLU A 8 -1.22 -4.93 -21.84
N THR A 9 -0.15 -5.76 -21.87
CA THR A 9 0.25 -6.56 -20.71
C THR A 9 0.56 -5.69 -19.49
N LEU A 10 1.27 -4.57 -19.66
CA LEU A 10 1.55 -3.65 -18.55
C LEU A 10 0.26 -3.03 -17.98
N LEU A 11 -0.70 -2.67 -18.84
CA LEU A 11 -2.01 -2.19 -18.40
C LEU A 11 -2.74 -3.25 -17.57
N GLU A 12 -2.77 -4.50 -18.04
CA GLU A 12 -3.36 -5.62 -17.29
C GLU A 12 -2.70 -5.80 -15.92
N MET A 13 -1.38 -5.69 -15.84
CA MET A 13 -0.65 -5.77 -14.57
C MET A 13 -1.04 -4.65 -13.61
N THR A 14 -1.10 -3.39 -14.07
CA THR A 14 -1.51 -2.26 -13.22
C THR A 14 -2.96 -2.37 -12.75
N CYS A 15 -3.87 -2.85 -13.60
CA CYS A 15 -5.25 -3.16 -13.21
C CYS A 15 -5.27 -4.23 -12.09
N ARG A 16 -4.47 -5.29 -12.23
CA ARG A 16 -4.38 -6.34 -11.22
C ARG A 16 -3.76 -5.83 -9.91
N MET A 17 -2.78 -4.94 -9.96
CA MET A 17 -2.23 -4.30 -8.76
C MET A 17 -3.28 -3.50 -7.99
N LEU A 18 -4.15 -2.76 -8.69
CA LEU A 18 -5.26 -2.04 -8.06
C LEU A 18 -6.20 -3.00 -7.33
N GLU A 19 -6.52 -4.15 -7.92
CA GLU A 19 -7.32 -5.19 -7.27
C GLU A 19 -6.63 -5.76 -6.02
N LEU A 20 -5.35 -6.12 -6.13
CA LEU A 20 -4.58 -6.66 -5.01
C LEU A 20 -4.46 -5.66 -3.87
N SER A 21 -4.26 -4.37 -4.18
CA SER A 21 -4.25 -3.28 -3.20
C SER A 21 -5.59 -3.17 -2.46
N ARG A 22 -6.73 -3.21 -3.18
CA ARG A 22 -8.07 -3.18 -2.57
C ARG A 22 -8.32 -4.37 -1.64
N ASN A 23 -7.79 -5.53 -1.98
CA ASN A 23 -7.94 -6.76 -1.19
C ASN A 23 -6.89 -6.89 -0.09
N ALA A 24 -5.97 -5.93 0.05
CA ALA A 24 -4.82 -5.98 0.97
C ALA A 24 -3.93 -7.24 0.78
N SER A 25 -3.87 -7.76 -0.44
CA SER A 25 -3.02 -8.91 -0.83
C SER A 25 -1.57 -8.45 -1.06
N TRP A 26 -0.89 -8.05 0.01
CA TRP A 26 0.41 -7.35 -0.07
C TRP A 26 1.54 -8.18 -0.67
N GLU A 27 1.64 -9.46 -0.33
CA GLU A 27 2.71 -10.34 -0.86
C GLU A 27 2.58 -10.50 -2.38
N GLU A 28 1.36 -10.77 -2.86
CA GLU A 28 1.06 -10.85 -4.30
C GLU A 28 1.29 -9.51 -5.00
N LEU A 29 0.94 -8.39 -4.35
CA LEU A 29 1.13 -7.05 -4.90
C LEU A 29 2.63 -6.75 -5.12
N ILE A 30 3.47 -7.03 -4.13
CA ILE A 30 4.92 -6.79 -4.19
C ILE A 30 5.57 -7.67 -5.26
N ALA A 31 5.17 -8.94 -5.35
CA ALA A 31 5.67 -9.84 -6.38
C ALA A 31 5.31 -9.35 -7.79
N LEU A 32 4.06 -8.91 -7.99
CA LEU A 32 3.60 -8.38 -9.27
C LEU A 32 4.27 -7.04 -9.62
N GLU A 33 4.51 -6.18 -8.64
CA GLU A 33 5.25 -4.91 -8.81
C GLU A 33 6.68 -5.17 -9.28
N THR A 34 7.34 -6.19 -8.73
CA THR A 34 8.69 -6.57 -9.13
C THR A 34 8.72 -7.00 -10.61
N ASP A 35 7.81 -7.88 -11.04
CA ASP A 35 7.71 -8.30 -12.45
C ASP A 35 7.35 -7.12 -13.38
N TYR A 36 6.50 -6.20 -12.94
CA TYR A 36 6.17 -4.99 -13.69
C TYR A 36 7.39 -4.08 -13.89
N MET A 37 8.18 -3.87 -12.84
CA MET A 37 9.42 -3.09 -12.92
C MET A 37 10.43 -3.72 -13.88
N GLU A 38 10.56 -5.05 -13.89
CA GLU A 38 11.42 -5.76 -14.84
C GLU A 38 10.91 -5.62 -16.28
N LYS A 39 9.60 -5.77 -16.51
CA LYS A 39 9.01 -5.62 -17.85
C LYS A 39 9.13 -4.20 -18.38
N THR A 40 8.86 -3.19 -17.56
CA THR A 40 9.01 -1.78 -17.94
C THR A 40 10.47 -1.44 -18.28
N ALA A 41 11.43 -1.94 -17.50
CA ALA A 41 12.86 -1.77 -17.80
C ALA A 41 13.30 -2.48 -19.10
N SER A 42 12.63 -3.56 -19.48
CA SER A 42 12.90 -4.29 -20.72
C SER A 42 12.22 -3.70 -21.97
N LEU A 43 11.46 -2.60 -21.82
CA LEU A 43 10.79 -1.96 -22.95
C LEU A 43 11.84 -1.37 -23.93
N PRO A 44 11.69 -1.63 -25.23
CA PRO A 44 12.59 -1.05 -26.21
C PRO A 44 12.35 0.45 -26.33
N THR A 45 13.42 1.22 -26.52
CA THR A 45 13.33 2.61 -26.98
C THR A 45 12.80 2.59 -28.40
N VAL A 46 11.57 3.05 -28.61
CA VAL A 46 10.94 3.13 -29.93
C VAL A 46 10.67 4.59 -30.26
N THR A 47 11.09 5.03 -31.45
CA THR A 47 10.75 6.34 -31.96
C THR A 47 9.35 6.31 -32.59
N PRO A 48 8.50 7.32 -32.35
CA PRO A 48 7.14 7.36 -32.89
C PRO A 48 7.06 7.16 -34.41
N ASP A 49 8.08 7.62 -35.13
CA ASP A 49 8.17 7.58 -36.61
C ASP A 49 8.18 6.16 -37.19
N GLN A 50 8.40 5.13 -36.37
CA GLN A 50 8.39 3.72 -36.78
C GLN A 50 7.01 3.06 -36.72
N LEU A 51 6.01 3.77 -36.18
CA LEU A 51 4.66 3.25 -35.97
C LEU A 51 3.66 3.93 -36.91
N ASP A 52 2.66 3.18 -37.37
CA ASP A 52 1.52 3.78 -38.05
C ASP A 52 0.67 4.63 -37.09
N GLN A 53 -0.15 5.52 -37.63
CA GLN A 53 -0.96 6.44 -36.82
C GLN A 53 -1.90 5.71 -35.86
N ALA A 54 -2.43 4.54 -36.25
CA ALA A 54 -3.31 3.74 -35.41
C ALA A 54 -2.57 3.20 -34.18
N SER A 55 -1.37 2.65 -34.38
CA SER A 55 -0.50 2.12 -33.32
C SER A 55 0.01 3.24 -32.41
N GLN A 56 0.38 4.40 -32.96
CA GLN A 56 0.75 5.56 -32.15
C GLN A 56 -0.40 6.03 -31.25
N LYS A 57 -1.63 6.12 -31.81
CA LYS A 57 -2.82 6.50 -31.04
C LYS A 57 -3.09 5.49 -29.93
N ARG A 58 -3.08 4.20 -30.25
CA ARG A 58 -3.30 3.13 -29.28
C ARG A 58 -2.26 3.14 -28.18
N LEU A 59 -0.99 3.33 -28.52
CA LEU A 59 0.10 3.39 -27.55
C LEU A 59 -0.07 4.56 -26.57
N ARG A 60 -0.50 5.72 -27.07
CA ARG A 60 -0.79 6.89 -26.23
C ARG A 60 -1.91 6.60 -25.23
N GLU A 61 -3.02 6.02 -25.70
CA GLU A 61 -4.15 5.63 -24.84
C GLU A 61 -3.71 4.64 -23.75
N LEU A 62 -2.87 3.66 -24.09
CA LEU A 62 -2.36 2.68 -23.13
C LEU A 62 -1.45 3.33 -22.09
N ILE A 63 -0.54 4.22 -22.51
CA ILE A 63 0.36 4.93 -21.58
C ILE A 63 -0.44 5.82 -20.63
N GLU A 64 -1.42 6.57 -21.13
CA GLU A 64 -2.29 7.40 -20.29
C GLU A 64 -3.04 6.55 -19.26
N ALA A 65 -3.58 5.40 -19.66
CA ALA A 65 -4.27 4.49 -18.75
C ALA A 65 -3.33 3.89 -17.68
N ILE A 66 -2.12 3.46 -18.07
CA ILE A 66 -1.10 2.94 -17.14
C ILE A 66 -0.73 4.02 -16.11
N LEU A 67 -0.45 5.24 -16.54
CA LEU A 67 -0.07 6.33 -15.64
C LEU A 67 -1.20 6.70 -14.68
N ALA A 68 -2.45 6.68 -15.15
CA ALA A 68 -3.62 6.88 -14.30
C ALA A 68 -3.75 5.77 -13.24
N ASN A 69 -3.55 4.51 -13.62
CA ASN A 69 -3.56 3.38 -12.70
C ASN A 69 -2.42 3.48 -11.67
N ASP A 70 -1.20 3.82 -12.09
CA ASP A 70 -0.05 4.00 -11.20
C ASP A 70 -0.29 5.11 -10.17
N GLN A 71 -0.92 6.20 -10.59
CA GLN A 71 -1.31 7.28 -9.67
C GLN A 71 -2.37 6.80 -8.67
N ALA A 72 -3.40 6.10 -9.14
CA ALA A 72 -4.46 5.56 -8.28
C ALA A 72 -3.88 4.56 -7.26
N LEU A 73 -2.99 3.67 -7.69
CA LEU A 73 -2.34 2.69 -6.82
C LEU A 73 -1.55 3.39 -5.70
N ARG A 74 -0.70 4.37 -6.05
CA ARG A 74 0.05 5.15 -5.05
C ARG A 74 -0.86 5.82 -4.03
N GLN A 75 -1.97 6.41 -4.50
CA GLN A 75 -2.95 7.06 -3.63
C GLN A 75 -3.57 6.06 -2.64
N GLN A 76 -4.03 4.90 -3.13
CA GLN A 76 -4.58 3.85 -2.28
C GLN A 76 -3.57 3.35 -1.24
N LEU A 77 -2.32 3.13 -1.64
CA LEU A 77 -1.26 2.68 -0.73
C LEU A 77 -1.01 3.69 0.41
N ILE A 78 -0.99 4.99 0.10
CA ILE A 78 -0.84 6.05 1.11
C ILE A 78 -2.03 6.04 2.08
N GLU A 79 -3.27 5.99 1.57
CA GLU A 79 -4.47 5.95 2.39
C GLU A 79 -4.51 4.73 3.32
N HIS A 80 -4.17 3.54 2.79
CA HIS A 80 -4.09 2.32 3.59
C HIS A 80 -3.00 2.42 4.67
N ARG A 81 -1.81 2.94 4.34
CA ARG A 81 -0.73 3.17 5.31
C ARG A 81 -1.17 4.11 6.43
N ASP A 82 -1.81 5.22 6.08
CA ASP A 82 -2.23 6.24 7.04
C ASP A 82 -3.34 5.69 7.96
N ALA A 83 -4.26 4.89 7.42
CA ALA A 83 -5.27 4.18 8.22
C ALA A 83 -4.64 3.19 9.22
N LEU A 84 -3.65 2.40 8.78
CA LEU A 84 -2.91 1.49 9.66
C LEU A 84 -2.13 2.26 10.75
N GLY A 85 -1.48 3.36 10.39
CA GLY A 85 -0.77 4.22 11.34
C GLY A 85 -1.70 4.76 12.43
N HIS A 86 -2.90 5.21 12.05
CA HIS A 86 -3.93 5.66 12.98
C HIS A 86 -4.39 4.54 13.92
N LEU A 87 -4.63 3.32 13.41
CA LEU A 87 -5.03 2.17 14.24
C LEU A 87 -3.96 1.79 15.27
N ILE A 88 -2.68 1.79 14.89
CA ILE A 88 -1.57 1.53 15.80
C ILE A 88 -1.49 2.59 16.90
N GLN A 89 -1.64 3.86 16.54
CA GLN A 89 -1.63 4.96 17.51
C GLN A 89 -2.77 4.84 18.52
N VAL A 90 -4.00 4.54 18.07
CA VAL A 90 -5.15 4.30 18.95
C VAL A 90 -4.91 3.10 19.87
N SER A 91 -4.32 2.01 19.35
CA SER A 91 -4.01 0.81 20.15
C SER A 91 -3.00 1.12 21.26
N ARG A 92 -1.93 1.87 20.97
CA ARG A 92 -0.95 2.32 21.96
C ARG A 92 -1.58 3.18 23.05
N CYS A 93 -2.39 4.17 22.66
CA CYS A 93 -3.13 5.01 23.61
C CYS A 93 -4.03 4.16 24.53
N LYS A 94 -4.74 3.17 23.99
CA LYS A 94 -5.55 2.24 24.79
C LYS A 94 -4.70 1.42 25.78
N GLN A 95 -3.52 0.94 25.36
CA GLN A 95 -2.62 0.17 26.22
C GLN A 95 -2.02 1.04 27.35
N ASP A 96 -1.65 2.28 27.05
CA ASP A 96 -1.12 3.23 28.05
C ASP A 96 -2.18 3.62 29.08
N LEU A 97 -3.42 3.86 28.64
CA LEU A 97 -4.55 4.09 29.54
C LEU A 97 -4.80 2.85 30.41
N ASN A 98 -4.87 1.65 29.82
CA ASN A 98 -5.09 0.41 30.57
C ASN A 98 -3.98 0.16 31.62
N ARG A 99 -2.72 0.40 31.25
CA ARG A 99 -1.57 0.33 32.17
C ARG A 99 -1.69 1.32 33.32
N THR A 100 -2.17 2.53 33.07
CA THR A 100 -2.36 3.58 34.09
C THR A 100 -3.48 3.20 35.06
N TYR A 101 -4.57 2.63 34.57
CA TYR A 101 -5.70 2.20 35.41
C TYR A 101 -5.42 0.90 36.20
N VAL A 102 -4.70 -0.07 35.63
CA VAL A 102 -4.33 -1.33 36.31
C VAL A 102 -3.15 -1.12 37.27
N GLY A 103 -2.17 -0.29 36.91
CA GLY A 103 -1.02 0.04 37.76
C GLY A 103 -1.34 1.03 38.89
N GLY A 104 -2.34 1.91 38.70
CA GLY A 104 -2.74 2.92 39.68
C GLY A 104 -3.58 2.39 40.85
N ARG A 105 -4.03 1.12 40.83
CA ARG A 105 -4.96 0.56 41.83
C ARG A 105 -4.41 -0.63 42.64
N ILE A 106 -3.09 -0.85 42.69
CA ILE A 106 -2.49 -1.92 43.54
C ILE A 106 -1.36 -1.41 44.47
N ILE A 107 -1.06 -0.12 44.48
CA ILE A 107 -0.18 0.47 45.50
C ILE A 107 -1.02 1.38 46.39
N ASN A 108 -1.15 0.99 47.67
CA ASN A 108 -1.70 1.76 48.80
C ASN A 108 -3.15 1.44 49.23
N ALA A 109 -3.39 0.22 49.71
CA ALA A 109 -4.52 -0.05 50.62
C ALA A 109 -4.24 -1.13 51.69
N GLY A 110 -3.02 -1.69 51.77
CA GLY A 110 -2.72 -2.82 52.68
C GLY A 110 -1.93 -2.50 53.95
N ASN A 111 -1.24 -1.35 54.04
CA ASN A 111 -0.19 -1.15 55.06
C ASN A 111 -0.39 0.03 56.02
N ARG A 112 -1.61 0.58 56.12
CA ARG A 112 -1.91 1.71 57.03
C ARG A 112 -2.75 1.35 58.26
N PHE A 113 -3.18 0.09 58.42
CA PHE A 113 -4.04 -0.35 59.53
C PHE A 113 -3.50 -1.58 60.28
N ARG A 114 -2.30 -1.45 60.89
CA ARG A 114 -1.75 -2.30 61.96
C ARG A 114 -0.33 -1.76 62.22
N GLN A 115 0.09 -1.24 63.36
CA GLN A 115 -0.35 -1.34 64.74
C GLN A 115 0.05 -0.04 65.45
N LYS A 116 -0.92 0.62 66.09
CA LYS A 116 -0.71 1.63 67.13
C LYS A 116 -1.55 1.18 68.33
N THR A 117 -1.04 0.18 69.05
CA THR A 117 -1.50 -0.35 70.36
C THR A 117 -0.45 -1.42 70.70
N SER A 118 0.27 -1.45 71.81
CA SER A 118 0.05 -0.88 73.14
C SER A 118 1.40 -0.80 73.87
#